data_AF-A0A6G1SQV1-F1
#
_entry.id   AF-A0A6G1SQV1-F1
#
_cell.length_a   1.000
_cell.length_b   1.000
_cell.length_c   1.000
_cell.angle_alpha   90.00
_cell.angle_beta   90.00
_cell.angle_gamma   90.00
#
_symmetry.space_group_name_H-M   'P 1'
#
loop_
_entity.id
_entity.type
_entity.pdbx_description
1 polymer ?
#
loop_
_entity_poly.entity_id
_entity_poly.type
_entity_poly.pdbx_seq_one_letter_code
_entity_poly.pdbx_strand_id
1 'polypeptide(L)'
;MSNVDCFEVVWSLTTLFAQEDTKRALHRLRDEQAPPDAFVELLTAHAAPEIGDLMRIEFAELPTTTVATIIEAWAMADAAGKAFEVLSVKPERPLEFARHKRVRFTVDAEEDRVRVFVSHVPTRHASWYSPVTA
;
A
#
# COMPACT_ATOMS: atom_id res chain seq x y z
N MET A 1 -0.51 -9.63 -18.40
CA MET A 1 -0.81 -8.48 -17.53
C MET A 1 0.41 -8.27 -16.66
N SER A 2 0.96 -7.07 -16.71
CA SER A 2 2.39 -6.80 -16.45
C SER A 2 2.63 -6.37 -15.00
N ASN A 3 3.90 -6.23 -14.59
CA ASN A 3 4.33 -5.69 -13.29
C ASN A 3 3.80 -4.28 -12.93
N VAL A 4 2.98 -3.68 -13.80
CA VAL A 4 2.50 -2.30 -13.74
C VAL A 4 1.36 -2.15 -12.71
N ASP A 5 0.52 -3.16 -12.51
CA ASP A 5 -0.74 -3.03 -11.75
C ASP A 5 -0.51 -2.70 -10.25
N CYS A 6 0.37 -3.43 -9.54
CA CYS A 6 0.69 -3.10 -8.15
C CYS A 6 1.53 -1.83 -8.00
N PHE A 7 2.33 -1.48 -9.02
CA PHE A 7 3.13 -0.26 -8.99
C PHE A 7 2.25 0.99 -9.09
N GLU A 8 1.26 0.96 -9.99
CA GLU A 8 0.28 2.04 -10.13
C GLU A 8 -0.55 2.23 -8.86
N VAL A 9 -1.06 1.15 -8.27
CA VAL A 9 -1.80 1.21 -6.99
C VAL A 9 -0.97 1.87 -5.88
N VAL A 10 0.28 1.43 -5.73
CA VAL A 10 1.15 1.90 -4.64
C VAL A 10 1.67 3.33 -4.87
N TRP A 11 1.95 3.70 -6.11
CA TRP A 11 2.25 5.08 -6.49
C TRP A 11 1.06 6.02 -6.24
N SER A 12 -0.15 5.58 -6.63
CA SER A 12 -1.37 6.32 -6.38
C SER A 12 -1.63 6.51 -4.88
N LEU A 13 -1.41 5.48 -4.05
CA LEU A 13 -1.48 5.61 -2.59
C LEU A 13 -0.56 6.72 -2.08
N THR A 14 0.73 6.69 -2.46
CA THR A 14 1.70 7.72 -2.07
C THR A 14 1.21 9.13 -2.42
N THR A 15 0.66 9.28 -3.63
CA THR A 15 0.12 10.56 -4.10
C THR A 15 -1.12 10.99 -3.31
N LEU A 16 -2.04 10.06 -3.03
CA LEU A 16 -3.27 10.33 -2.27
C LEU A 16 -2.96 10.77 -0.85
N PHE A 17 -2.02 10.13 -0.17
CA PHE A 17 -1.60 10.49 1.19
C PHE A 17 -0.96 11.88 1.28
N ALA A 18 -0.48 12.44 0.17
CA ALA A 18 0.05 13.80 0.12
C ALA A 18 -1.04 14.88 -0.10
N GLN A 19 -2.25 14.51 -0.50
CA GLN A 19 -3.34 15.45 -0.77
C GLN A 19 -4.03 15.93 0.51
N GLU A 20 -4.20 17.24 0.67
CA GLU A 20 -4.78 17.85 1.88
C GLU A 20 -6.21 17.39 2.20
N ASP A 21 -7.06 17.22 1.18
CA ASP A 21 -8.42 16.73 1.39
C ASP A 21 -8.44 15.26 1.85
N THR A 22 -7.56 14.43 1.29
CA THR A 22 -7.37 13.05 1.71
C THR A 22 -6.84 12.97 3.13
N LYS A 23 -5.80 13.74 3.48
CA LYS A 23 -5.25 13.80 4.84
C LYS A 23 -6.33 14.17 5.86
N ARG A 24 -7.11 15.22 5.58
CA ARG A 24 -8.18 15.68 6.47
C ARG A 24 -9.23 14.59 6.71
N ALA A 25 -9.64 13.88 5.67
CA ALA A 25 -10.59 12.79 5.79
C ALA A 25 -9.98 11.59 6.55
N LEU A 26 -8.69 11.27 6.32
CA LEU A 26 -7.98 10.24 7.06
C LEU A 26 -7.86 10.57 8.55
N HIS A 27 -7.52 11.80 8.92
CA HIS A 27 -7.52 12.24 10.33
C HIS A 27 -8.89 12.04 10.96
N ARG A 28 -9.96 12.45 10.28
CA ARG A 28 -11.32 12.26 10.78
C ARG A 28 -11.64 10.78 11.04
N LEU A 29 -11.32 9.89 10.10
CA LEU A 29 -11.52 8.46 10.28
C LEU A 29 -10.69 7.90 11.45
N ARG A 30 -9.48 8.40 11.68
CA ARG A 30 -8.66 7.99 12.82
C ARG A 30 -9.23 8.50 14.15
N ASP A 31 -9.65 9.75 14.22
CA ASP A 31 -10.26 10.32 15.43
C ASP A 31 -11.57 9.59 15.80
N GLU A 32 -12.33 9.16 14.79
CA GLU A 32 -13.54 8.34 14.93
C GLU A 32 -13.24 6.85 15.22
N GLN A 33 -11.98 6.43 15.22
CA GLN A 33 -11.55 5.02 15.33
C GLN A 33 -12.27 4.11 14.32
N ALA A 34 -12.40 4.59 13.08
CA ALA A 34 -13.07 3.88 12.01
C ALA A 34 -12.41 2.52 11.71
N PRO A 35 -13.17 1.53 11.21
CA PRO A 35 -12.61 0.24 10.85
C PRO A 35 -11.70 0.35 9.60
N PRO A 36 -10.76 -0.60 9.41
CA PRO A 36 -9.88 -0.68 8.23
C PRO A 36 -10.57 -0.48 6.88
N ASP A 37 -11.75 -1.07 6.69
CA ASP A 37 -12.50 -0.98 5.42
C ASP A 37 -12.93 0.45 5.08
N ALA A 38 -13.19 1.30 6.08
CA ALA A 38 -13.54 2.70 5.86
C ALA A 38 -12.37 3.49 5.25
N PHE A 39 -11.13 3.15 5.61
CA PHE A 39 -9.94 3.75 5.01
C PHE A 39 -9.77 3.32 3.55
N VAL A 40 -10.03 2.04 3.25
CA VAL A 40 -9.99 1.53 1.87
C VAL A 40 -11.04 2.24 1.01
N GLU A 41 -12.28 2.36 1.50
CA GLU A 41 -13.33 3.07 0.77
C GLU A 41 -12.99 4.54 0.54
N LEU A 42 -12.43 5.24 1.53
CA LEU A 42 -11.99 6.62 1.37
C LEU A 42 -10.89 6.74 0.29
N LEU A 43 -9.83 5.93 0.38
CA LEU A 43 -8.71 5.99 -0.56
C LEU A 43 -9.15 5.65 -1.99
N THR A 44 -10.02 4.64 -2.15
CA THR A 44 -10.55 4.24 -3.46
C THR A 44 -11.49 5.29 -4.06
N ALA A 45 -12.24 6.02 -3.23
CA ALA A 45 -13.11 7.11 -3.68
C ALA A 45 -12.32 8.37 -4.11
N HIS A 46 -11.14 8.59 -3.53
CA HIS A 46 -10.26 9.71 -3.89
C HIS A 46 -9.34 9.38 -5.08
N ALA A 47 -9.17 8.10 -5.42
CA ALA A 47 -8.42 7.67 -6.58
C ALA A 47 -9.21 7.92 -7.90
N ALA A 48 -8.50 7.89 -9.03
CA ALA A 48 -9.15 7.76 -10.33
C ALA A 48 -9.97 6.45 -10.36
N PRO A 49 -11.15 6.39 -11.02
CA PRO A 49 -12.06 5.25 -10.94
C PRO A 49 -11.39 3.89 -11.22
N GLU A 50 -10.56 3.82 -12.25
CA GLU A 50 -9.85 2.59 -12.65
C GLU A 50 -8.85 2.15 -11.58
N ILE A 51 -8.18 3.11 -10.94
CA ILE A 51 -7.25 2.85 -9.84
C ILE A 51 -8.00 2.45 -8.57
N GLY A 52 -9.14 3.08 -8.29
CA GLY A 52 -9.99 2.75 -7.15
C GLY A 52 -10.47 1.30 -7.22
N ASP A 53 -10.88 0.83 -8.40
CA ASP A 53 -11.29 -0.57 -8.59
C ASP A 53 -10.12 -1.54 -8.42
N LEU A 54 -8.92 -1.21 -8.93
CA LEU A 54 -7.71 -2.00 -8.69
C LEU A 54 -7.34 -2.04 -7.21
N MET A 55 -7.40 -0.91 -6.51
CA MET A 55 -7.17 -0.84 -5.07
C MET A 55 -8.11 -1.75 -4.29
N ARG A 56 -9.42 -1.75 -4.60
CA ARG A 56 -10.38 -2.65 -3.94
C ARG A 56 -10.03 -4.12 -4.16
N ILE A 57 -9.67 -4.49 -5.38
CA ILE A 57 -9.26 -5.87 -5.70
C ILE A 57 -8.01 -6.26 -4.91
N GLU A 58 -6.98 -5.40 -4.90
CA GLU A 58 -5.73 -5.68 -4.19
C GLU A 58 -5.92 -5.76 -2.67
N PHE A 59 -6.63 -4.80 -2.06
CA PHE A 59 -6.87 -4.83 -0.62
C PHE A 59 -7.75 -6.01 -0.18
N ALA A 60 -8.61 -6.54 -1.06
CA ALA A 60 -9.38 -7.75 -0.78
C ALA A 60 -8.51 -9.03 -0.78
N GLU A 61 -7.37 -9.05 -1.48
CA GLU A 61 -6.41 -10.17 -1.47
C GLU A 61 -5.40 -10.08 -0.30
N LEU A 62 -5.32 -8.93 0.35
CA LEU A 62 -4.35 -8.65 1.41
C LEU A 62 -4.93 -8.86 2.82
N PRO A 63 -4.10 -9.22 3.82
CA PRO A 63 -4.53 -9.22 5.21
C PRO A 63 -5.04 -7.85 5.64
N THR A 64 -6.10 -7.78 6.46
CA THR A 64 -6.65 -6.52 6.98
C THR A 64 -5.61 -5.65 7.71
N THR A 65 -4.57 -6.26 8.28
CA THR A 65 -3.46 -5.55 8.93
C THR A 65 -2.64 -4.69 7.96
N THR A 66 -2.74 -4.93 6.65
CA THR A 66 -2.01 -4.20 5.60
C THR A 66 -2.39 -2.72 5.62
N VAL A 67 -3.68 -2.41 5.49
CA VAL A 67 -4.14 -1.02 5.49
C VAL A 67 -3.87 -0.36 6.83
N ALA A 68 -4.08 -1.08 7.95
CA ALA A 68 -3.76 -0.55 9.27
C ALA A 68 -2.28 -0.16 9.40
N THR A 69 -1.35 -0.99 8.90
CA THR A 69 0.08 -0.71 8.92
C THR A 69 0.43 0.53 8.07
N ILE A 70 -0.16 0.65 6.88
CA ILE A 70 0.05 1.80 6.00
C ILE A 70 -0.47 3.08 6.66
N ILE A 71 -1.68 3.05 7.24
CA ILE A 71 -2.29 4.20 7.91
C ILE A 71 -1.48 4.63 9.14
N GLU A 72 -1.01 3.69 9.96
CA GLU A 72 -0.17 4.00 11.12
C GLU A 72 1.19 4.59 10.73
N ALA A 73 1.80 4.08 9.66
CA ALA A 73 3.06 4.64 9.16
C ALA A 73 2.86 6.04 8.54
N TRP A 74 1.77 6.26 7.80
CA TRP A 74 1.39 7.58 7.29
C TRP A 74 1.19 8.56 8.43
N ALA A 75 0.42 8.16 9.44
CA ALA A 75 0.17 8.95 10.62
C ALA A 75 1.44 9.36 11.37
N MET A 76 2.40 8.43 11.50
CA MET A 76 3.71 8.70 12.08
C MET A 76 4.46 9.77 11.28
N ALA A 77 4.42 9.69 9.95
CA ALA A 77 5.05 10.66 9.06
C ALA A 77 4.40 12.03 9.18
N ASP A 78 3.06 12.07 9.09
CA ASP A 78 2.26 13.28 9.10
C ASP A 78 2.40 14.05 10.42
N ALA A 79 2.31 13.35 11.56
CA ALA A 79 2.52 13.96 12.88
C ALA A 79 3.94 14.52 13.07
N ALA A 80 4.93 13.97 12.37
CA ALA A 80 6.31 14.43 12.40
C ALA A 80 6.64 15.46 11.29
N GLY A 81 5.68 15.83 10.44
CA GLY A 81 5.91 16.70 9.28
C GLY A 81 6.86 16.11 8.24
N LYS A 82 6.95 14.77 8.16
CA LYS A 82 7.85 14.03 7.26
C LYS A 82 7.13 13.62 5.98
N ALA A 83 7.90 13.41 4.91
CA ALA A 83 7.37 12.80 3.70
C ALA A 83 6.92 11.36 3.96
N PHE A 84 5.86 10.92 3.28
CA PHE A 84 5.37 9.55 3.35
C PHE A 84 5.37 8.90 1.98
N GLU A 85 5.91 7.69 1.88
CA GLU A 85 5.94 6.91 0.65
C GLU A 85 5.52 5.46 0.91
N VAL A 86 4.69 4.89 0.04
CA VAL A 86 4.40 3.46 -0.01
C VAL A 86 5.08 2.90 -1.26
N LEU A 87 5.72 1.73 -1.12
CA LEU A 87 6.49 1.08 -2.18
C LEU A 87 6.15 -0.41 -2.28
N SER A 88 5.93 -0.90 -3.51
CA SER A 88 5.77 -2.32 -3.78
C SER A 88 7.13 -2.92 -4.09
N VAL A 89 7.56 -3.91 -3.30
CA VAL A 89 8.88 -4.52 -3.44
C VAL A 89 8.74 -6.00 -3.76
N LYS A 90 9.35 -6.43 -4.86
CA LYS A 90 9.43 -7.85 -5.22
C LYS A 90 10.20 -8.60 -4.11
N PRO A 91 9.63 -9.65 -3.50
CA PRO A 91 10.35 -10.44 -2.51
C PRO A 91 11.53 -11.18 -3.15
N GLU A 92 12.63 -11.37 -2.40
CA GLU A 92 13.81 -12.12 -2.87
C GLU A 92 13.50 -13.57 -3.24
N ARG A 93 12.48 -14.17 -2.60
CA ARG A 93 12.01 -15.54 -2.83
C ARG A 93 10.52 -15.59 -3.18
N PRO A 94 10.12 -15.19 -4.41
CA PRO A 94 8.70 -15.09 -4.79
C PRO A 94 7.92 -16.41 -4.67
N LEU A 95 8.53 -17.54 -5.04
CA LEU A 95 7.89 -18.85 -4.92
C LEU A 95 7.60 -19.23 -3.46
N GLU A 96 8.51 -18.93 -2.54
CA GLU A 96 8.30 -19.19 -1.11
C GLU A 96 7.19 -18.28 -0.56
N PHE A 97 7.21 -16.99 -0.93
CA PHE A 97 6.17 -16.04 -0.54
C PHE A 97 4.79 -16.47 -1.02
N ALA A 98 4.66 -16.85 -2.29
CA ALA A 98 3.40 -17.31 -2.86
C ALA A 98 2.88 -18.59 -2.20
N ARG A 99 3.76 -19.60 -2.01
CA ARG A 99 3.39 -20.88 -1.35
C ARG A 99 2.84 -20.67 0.05
N HIS A 100 3.37 -19.71 0.79
CA HIS A 100 2.94 -19.41 2.15
C HIS A 100 1.93 -18.26 2.26
N LYS A 101 1.46 -17.71 1.13
CA LYS A 101 0.65 -16.47 1.09
C LYS A 101 1.24 -15.37 1.98
N ARG A 102 2.56 -15.26 1.97
CA ARG A 102 3.29 -14.37 2.85
C ARG A 102 3.16 -12.93 2.35
N VAL A 103 2.75 -12.06 3.25
CA VAL A 103 2.85 -10.61 3.10
C VAL A 103 3.87 -10.12 4.11
N ARG A 104 4.82 -9.29 3.67
CA ARG A 104 5.84 -8.66 4.51
C ARG A 104 5.70 -7.15 4.39
N PHE A 105 5.81 -6.50 5.53
CA PHE A 105 5.90 -5.05 5.66
C PHE A 105 7.26 -4.70 6.26
N THR A 106 7.90 -3.68 5.69
CA THR A 106 9.02 -3.00 6.31
C THR A 106 8.66 -1.53 6.42
N VAL A 107 8.86 -0.93 7.60
CA VAL A 107 8.65 0.50 7.82
C VAL A 107 9.99 1.12 8.19
N ASP A 108 10.50 1.98 7.32
CA ASP A 108 11.72 2.74 7.58
C ASP A 108 11.33 4.16 7.95
N ALA A 109 11.74 4.62 9.12
CA ALA A 109 11.55 5.99 9.58
C ALA A 109 12.92 6.70 9.61
N GLU A 110 13.15 7.55 8.63
CA GLU A 110 14.38 8.32 8.43
C GLU A 110 14.20 9.75 8.97
N GLU A 111 15.23 10.60 8.84
CA GLU A 111 15.18 11.99 9.34
C GLU A 111 14.05 12.80 8.66
N ASP A 112 13.90 12.69 7.34
CA ASP A 112 12.99 13.52 6.52
C ASP A 112 11.74 12.77 6.01
N ARG A 113 11.67 11.44 6.18
CA ARG A 113 10.63 10.61 5.56
C ARG A 113 10.31 9.34 6.33
N VAL A 114 9.14 8.76 6.04
CA VAL A 114 8.73 7.42 6.44
C VAL A 114 8.35 6.64 5.18
N ARG A 115 8.89 5.44 5.02
CA ARG A 115 8.62 4.55 3.89
C ARG A 115 8.00 3.24 4.34
N VAL A 116 6.93 2.82 3.67
CA VAL A 116 6.35 1.48 3.85
C VAL A 116 6.64 0.65 2.61
N PHE A 117 7.41 -0.41 2.79
CA PHE A 117 7.65 -1.40 1.75
C PHE A 117 6.69 -2.58 1.94
N VAL A 118 5.88 -2.85 0.93
CA VAL A 118 4.96 -3.98 0.89
C VAL A 118 5.51 -5.03 -0.07
N SER A 119 5.83 -6.21 0.46
CA SER A 119 6.24 -7.38 -0.32
C SER A 119 5.22 -8.49 -0.17
N HIS A 120 4.51 -8.79 -1.24
CA HIS A 120 3.65 -9.97 -1.35
C HIS A 120 3.85 -10.60 -2.72
N VAL A 121 3.06 -11.61 -3.08
CA VAL A 121 2.97 -12.09 -4.47
C VAL A 121 1.48 -12.27 -4.76
N PRO A 122 0.83 -11.31 -5.45
CA PRO A 122 -0.55 -11.49 -5.87
C PRO A 122 -0.63 -12.68 -6.81
N THR A 123 -1.80 -13.31 -6.83
CA THR A 123 -2.09 -14.50 -7.65
C THR A 123 -1.86 -14.30 -9.16
N ARG A 124 -1.57 -13.06 -9.60
CA ARG A 124 -1.53 -12.61 -11.00
C ARG A 124 -0.14 -12.24 -11.55
N HIS A 125 0.92 -12.17 -10.75
CA HIS A 125 2.25 -11.72 -11.24
C HIS A 125 3.14 -12.87 -11.72
N ALA A 126 2.76 -13.50 -12.83
CA ALA A 126 3.56 -14.53 -13.52
C ALA A 126 5.03 -14.08 -13.75
N SER A 127 5.24 -12.80 -14.03
CA SER A 127 6.54 -12.14 -14.23
C SER A 127 7.46 -12.17 -13.00
N TRP A 128 6.92 -12.30 -11.78
CA TRP A 128 7.76 -12.41 -10.58
C TRP A 128 8.40 -13.78 -10.44
N TYR A 129 7.86 -14.79 -11.12
CA TYR A 129 8.37 -16.15 -11.15
C TYR A 129 9.36 -16.40 -12.30
N SER A 130 9.46 -15.49 -13.27
CA SER A 130 10.48 -15.59 -14.32
C SER A 130 11.87 -15.31 -13.73
N PRO A 131 12.86 -16.20 -13.92
CA PRO A 131 14.25 -15.87 -13.63
C PRO A 131 14.64 -14.68 -14.50
N VAL A 132 15.41 -13.74 -13.93
CA VAL A 132 16.05 -12.69 -14.73
C VAL A 132 16.99 -13.43 -15.67
N THR A 133 16.61 -13.55 -16.95
CA THR A 133 17.55 -13.97 -18.00
C THR A 133 18.65 -12.92 -18.05
N ALA A 134 19.84 -13.32 -17.61
CA ALA A 134 21.08 -12.56 -17.76
C ALA A 134 21.46 -12.45 -19.24
#